data_AF-A0A3R6Y346-F1
#
_entry.id   AF-A0A3R6Y346-F1
#
_cell.length_a   1.000
_cell.length_b   1.000
_cell.length_c   1.000
_cell.angle_alpha   90.00
_cell.angle_beta   90.00
_cell.angle_gamma   90.00
#
_symmetry.space_group_name_H-M   'P 1'
#
loop_
_entity.id
_entity.type
_entity.pdbx_description
1 polymer ?
#
loop_
_entity_poly.entity_id
_entity_poly.type
_entity_poly.pdbx_seq_one_letter_code
_entity_poly.pdbx_strand_id
1 'polypeptide(L)'
;MSDNRKYYYLKLKESYFDDDAIVLLESMQDGMLYSNILLKLYLKSLKYGGTLQLDENIPYTAQMIATITRQQVGTVERALQIFMKLGLVEPLDNGALYMSNIELFIGQSSTEGERKRRARMKISEQKRLSGQVSEAKADICPPEIEIKKEIDIEIEKERELKPGRAAPAAYGRYKNVILTDTELSELKAELPDKWEYYIDRLSGYIASTGRKYKNHAATIRRWAADDTAKAAPKKGIPDYSYKEGESL
;
A
#
# COMPACT_ATOMS: atom_id res chain seq x y z
N MET A 1 -8.91 -24.02 16.03
CA MET A 1 -9.10 -23.26 14.77
C MET A 1 -8.73 -21.81 15.06
N SER A 2 -7.75 -21.25 14.35
CA SER A 2 -7.36 -19.85 14.49
C SER A 2 -8.34 -18.95 13.75
N ASP A 3 -8.91 -17.98 14.45
CA ASP A 3 -9.91 -17.05 13.92
C ASP A 3 -9.24 -16.04 12.97
N ASN A 4 -9.54 -16.15 11.67
CA ASN A 4 -8.91 -15.33 10.61
C ASN A 4 -9.60 -13.96 10.47
N ARG A 5 -9.78 -13.27 11.61
CA ARG A 5 -10.42 -11.95 11.64
C ARG A 5 -9.45 -10.88 11.16
N LYS A 6 -9.91 -10.08 10.20
CA LYS A 6 -9.23 -8.85 9.79
C LYS A 6 -9.59 -7.73 10.76
N TYR A 7 -8.57 -7.13 11.37
CA TYR A 7 -8.75 -5.95 12.21
C TYR A 7 -8.43 -4.70 11.38
N TYR A 8 -9.32 -3.72 11.45
CA TYR A 8 -9.11 -2.40 10.86
C TYR A 8 -8.93 -1.41 12.02
N TYR A 9 -7.88 -0.61 11.94
CA TYR A 9 -7.61 0.44 12.92
C TYR A 9 -7.30 1.75 12.20
N LEU A 10 -7.67 2.85 12.85
CA LEU A 10 -7.35 4.20 12.40
C LEU A 10 -6.07 4.64 13.12
N LYS A 11 -5.02 4.92 12.37
CA LYS A 11 -3.78 5.50 12.86
C LYS A 11 -3.84 7.01 12.65
N LEU A 12 -4.23 7.74 13.69
CA LEU A 12 -4.19 9.19 13.68
C LEU A 12 -2.75 9.69 13.90
N LYS A 13 -2.37 10.73 13.16
CA LYS A 13 -1.13 11.48 13.44
C LYS A 13 -1.31 12.27 14.73
N GLU A 14 -0.22 12.55 15.42
CA GLU A 14 -0.22 13.44 16.59
C GLU A 14 -0.81 14.81 16.23
N SER A 15 -0.45 15.33 15.05
CA SER A 15 -0.95 16.60 14.52
C SER A 15 -2.33 16.54 13.87
N TYR A 16 -3.12 15.47 14.07
CA TYR A 16 -4.42 15.33 13.40
C TYR A 16 -5.39 16.45 13.78
N PHE A 17 -5.43 16.81 15.07
CA PHE A 17 -6.29 17.88 15.57
C PHE A 17 -5.72 19.29 15.31
N ASP A 18 -4.49 19.37 14.82
CA ASP A 18 -3.83 20.64 14.43
C ASP A 18 -4.00 20.95 12.94
N ASP A 19 -4.61 20.05 12.16
CA ASP A 19 -4.89 20.26 10.73
C ASP A 19 -5.91 21.40 10.57
N ASP A 20 -5.61 22.40 9.72
CA ASP A 20 -6.43 23.59 9.50
C ASP A 20 -7.91 23.26 9.23
N ALA A 21 -8.18 22.17 8.50
CA ALA A 21 -9.55 21.75 8.22
C ALA A 21 -10.29 21.23 9.48
N ILE A 22 -9.58 20.52 10.36
CA ILE A 22 -10.12 19.99 11.61
C ILE A 22 -10.26 21.10 12.65
N VAL A 23 -9.28 21.99 12.76
CA VAL A 23 -9.35 23.18 13.62
C VAL A 23 -10.53 24.06 13.22
N LEU A 24 -10.70 24.33 11.92
CA LEU A 24 -11.82 25.10 11.41
C LEU A 24 -13.15 24.41 11.71
N LEU A 25 -13.23 23.09 11.53
CA LEU A 25 -14.41 22.30 11.86
C LEU A 25 -14.79 22.39 13.35
N GLU A 26 -13.82 22.24 14.27
CA GLU A 26 -14.07 22.26 15.71
C GLU A 26 -14.42 23.67 16.22
N SER A 27 -13.99 24.72 15.52
CA SER A 27 -14.35 26.11 15.84
C SER A 27 -15.83 26.45 15.55
N MET A 28 -16.51 25.64 14.74
CA MET A 28 -17.91 25.85 14.38
C MET A 28 -18.85 25.54 15.56
N GLN A 29 -20.08 26.05 15.47
CA GLN A 29 -21.16 25.60 16.35
C GLN A 29 -21.40 24.09 16.14
N ASP A 30 -21.46 23.33 17.23
CA ASP A 30 -21.48 21.86 17.21
C ASP A 30 -20.22 21.21 16.59
N GLY A 31 -19.09 21.93 16.51
CA GLY A 31 -17.84 21.43 15.91
C GLY A 31 -17.34 20.12 16.51
N MET A 32 -17.40 19.97 17.85
CA MET A 32 -17.05 18.71 18.53
C MET A 32 -17.94 17.54 18.12
N LEU A 33 -19.22 17.81 17.84
CA LEU A 33 -20.17 16.81 17.36
C LEU A 33 -19.83 16.37 15.94
N TYR A 34 -19.47 17.32 15.07
CA TYR A 34 -19.03 17.04 13.71
C TYR A 34 -17.70 16.28 13.68
N SER A 35 -16.72 16.66 14.51
CA SER A 35 -15.46 15.93 14.69
C SER A 35 -15.72 14.47 15.11
N ASN A 36 -16.65 14.23 16.04
CA ASN A 36 -17.05 12.88 16.43
C ASN A 36 -17.72 12.08 15.29
N ILE A 37 -18.61 12.72 14.53
CA ILE A 37 -19.24 12.10 13.36
C ILE A 37 -18.18 11.72 12.33
N LEU A 38 -17.24 12.61 12.04
CA LEU A 38 -16.17 12.40 11.08
C LEU A 38 -15.30 11.19 11.45
N LEU A 39 -14.84 11.10 12.71
CA LEU A 39 -14.07 9.94 13.20
C LEU A 39 -14.84 8.63 13.08
N LYS A 40 -16.15 8.63 13.35
CA LYS A 40 -17.00 7.44 13.17
C LYS A 40 -17.13 7.04 11.71
N LEU A 41 -17.24 8.02 10.80
CA LEU A 41 -17.29 7.78 9.36
C LEU A 41 -15.98 7.19 8.84
N TYR A 42 -14.83 7.73 9.27
CA TYR A 42 -13.52 7.16 8.94
C TYR A 42 -13.43 5.69 9.35
N LEU A 43 -13.88 5.32 10.54
CA LEU A 43 -13.89 3.91 10.98
C LEU A 43 -14.80 3.02 10.14
N LYS A 44 -15.93 3.55 9.66
CA LYS A 44 -16.89 2.78 8.85
C LYS A 44 -16.43 2.59 7.42
N SER A 45 -15.72 3.56 6.86
CA SER A 45 -15.20 3.47 5.50
C SER A 45 -14.01 2.50 5.37
N LEU A 46 -13.35 2.14 6.48
CA LEU A 46 -12.20 1.22 6.47
C LEU A 46 -12.47 -0.13 5.81
N LYS A 47 -13.70 -0.64 5.93
CA LYS A 47 -14.09 -1.94 5.36
C LYS A 47 -13.97 -1.95 3.83
N TYR A 48 -14.21 -0.81 3.19
CA TYR A 48 -14.25 -0.65 1.74
C TYR A 48 -13.18 0.34 1.25
N GLY A 49 -12.05 0.41 1.94
CA GLY A 49 -10.90 1.20 1.48
C GLY A 49 -11.14 2.70 1.40
N GLY A 50 -12.05 3.24 2.23
CA GLY A 50 -12.35 4.66 2.27
C GLY A 50 -13.71 5.06 1.72
N THR A 51 -14.42 4.17 1.04
CA THR A 51 -15.79 4.45 0.60
C THR A 51 -16.82 4.15 1.69
N LEU A 52 -17.81 5.03 1.83
CA LEU A 52 -18.93 4.88 2.75
C LEU A 52 -20.03 4.05 2.09
N GLN A 53 -19.95 2.73 2.28
CA GLN A 53 -20.88 1.75 1.72
C GLN A 53 -21.28 0.72 2.78
N LEU A 54 -22.55 0.28 2.75
CA LEU A 54 -23.02 -0.81 3.61
C LEU A 54 -22.53 -2.16 3.09
N ASP A 55 -22.64 -2.31 1.76
CA ASP A 55 -22.20 -3.47 1.00
C ASP A 55 -21.57 -3.04 -0.32
N GLU A 56 -20.99 -3.96 -1.10
CA GLU A 56 -20.23 -3.64 -2.33
C GLU A 56 -20.96 -2.71 -3.31
N ASN A 57 -22.30 -2.72 -3.31
CA ASN A 57 -23.13 -1.95 -4.24
C ASN A 57 -24.07 -0.93 -3.58
N ILE A 58 -24.06 -0.78 -2.25
CA ILE A 58 -25.03 0.08 -1.54
C ILE A 58 -24.31 1.22 -0.81
N PRO A 59 -24.26 2.42 -1.41
CA PRO A 59 -23.77 3.62 -0.73
C PRO A 59 -24.57 3.94 0.54
N TYR A 60 -23.87 4.46 1.54
CA TYR A 60 -24.56 4.95 2.74
C TYR A 60 -25.34 6.23 2.45
N THR A 61 -26.62 6.22 2.80
CA THR A 61 -27.45 7.43 2.82
C THR A 61 -27.28 8.20 4.13
N ALA A 62 -27.65 9.49 4.15
CA ALA A 62 -27.62 10.31 5.35
C ALA A 62 -28.42 9.67 6.51
N GLN A 63 -29.55 9.03 6.22
CA GLN A 63 -30.37 8.29 7.19
C GLN A 63 -29.60 7.12 7.84
N MET A 64 -28.86 6.36 7.04
CA MET A 64 -28.07 5.24 7.53
C MET A 64 -26.90 5.74 8.37
N ILE A 65 -26.24 6.81 7.93
CA ILE A 65 -25.15 7.45 8.68
C ILE A 65 -25.65 7.97 10.01
N ALA A 66 -26.81 8.61 10.06
CA ALA A 66 -27.46 9.08 11.29
C ALA A 66 -27.69 7.93 12.28
N THR A 67 -28.20 6.80 11.79
CA THR A 67 -28.42 5.60 12.59
C THR A 67 -27.11 5.05 13.16
N ILE A 68 -26.07 4.96 12.32
CA ILE A 68 -24.76 4.42 12.70
C ILE A 68 -24.02 5.34 13.68
N THR A 69 -24.09 6.65 13.45
CA THR A 69 -23.41 7.64 14.27
C THR A 69 -24.17 7.97 15.55
N ARG A 70 -25.43 7.51 15.65
CA ARG A 70 -26.41 7.78 16.71
C ARG A 70 -26.70 9.28 16.83
N GLN A 71 -26.90 9.91 15.69
CA GLN A 71 -27.15 11.34 15.58
C GLN A 71 -28.44 11.61 14.83
N GLN A 72 -28.94 12.84 14.96
CA GLN A 72 -30.09 13.28 14.20
C GLN A 72 -29.74 13.41 12.71
N VAL A 73 -30.67 13.04 11.84
CA VAL A 73 -30.49 13.05 10.39
C VAL A 73 -30.09 14.43 9.89
N GLY A 74 -30.79 15.48 10.31
CA GLY A 74 -30.47 16.87 9.92
C GLY A 74 -29.08 17.34 10.40
N THR A 75 -28.58 16.81 11.52
CA THR A 75 -27.21 17.09 11.97
C THR A 75 -26.18 16.41 11.07
N VAL A 76 -26.45 15.17 10.66
CA VAL A 76 -25.58 14.44 9.72
C VAL A 76 -25.58 15.11 8.34
N GLU A 77 -26.73 15.52 7.82
CA GLU A 77 -26.81 16.21 6.54
C GLU A 77 -25.99 17.51 6.52
N ARG A 78 -26.12 18.32 7.58
CA ARG A 78 -25.28 19.52 7.76
C ARG A 78 -23.80 19.17 7.86
N ALA A 79 -23.45 18.15 8.64
CA ALA A 79 -22.07 17.70 8.79
C ALA A 79 -21.46 17.26 7.44
N LEU A 80 -22.19 16.46 6.66
CA LEU A 80 -21.73 16.00 5.34
C LEU A 80 -21.49 17.18 4.38
N GLN A 81 -22.38 18.18 4.36
CA GLN A 81 -22.18 19.39 3.55
C GLN A 81 -20.93 20.17 3.97
N ILE A 82 -20.66 20.27 5.28
CA ILE A 82 -19.46 20.91 5.81
C ILE A 82 -18.21 20.10 5.41
N PHE A 83 -18.23 18.78 5.58
CA PHE A 83 -17.10 17.92 5.21
C PHE A 83 -16.76 18.00 3.73
N MET A 84 -17.76 18.06 2.85
CA MET A 84 -17.53 18.26 1.41
C MET A 84 -16.90 19.62 1.11
N LYS A 85 -17.33 20.69 1.80
CA LYS A 85 -16.74 22.03 1.62
C LYS A 85 -15.30 22.10 2.13
N LEU A 86 -14.98 21.37 3.20
CA LEU A 86 -13.64 21.29 3.77
C LEU A 86 -12.72 20.28 3.04
N GLY A 87 -13.23 19.59 2.01
CA GLY A 87 -12.45 18.57 1.29
C GLY A 87 -12.12 17.32 2.12
N LEU A 88 -12.87 17.07 3.19
CA LEU A 88 -12.73 15.89 4.05
C LEU A 88 -13.50 14.68 3.51
N VAL A 89 -14.51 14.94 2.68
CA VAL A 89 -15.36 13.93 2.02
C VAL A 89 -15.57 14.32 0.56
N GLU A 90 -15.37 13.38 -0.34
CA GLU A 90 -15.54 13.56 -1.78
C GLU A 90 -16.69 12.69 -2.32
N PRO A 91 -17.62 13.25 -3.11
CA PRO A 91 -18.60 12.44 -3.81
C PRO A 91 -17.94 11.71 -4.98
N LEU A 92 -18.23 10.41 -5.14
CA LEU A 92 -17.84 9.65 -6.33
C LEU A 92 -18.95 9.68 -7.39
N ASP A 93 -18.59 9.35 -8.63
CA ASP A 93 -19.51 9.26 -9.77
C ASP A 93 -20.67 8.26 -9.56
N ASN A 94 -20.45 7.24 -8.73
CA ASN A 94 -21.46 6.24 -8.39
C ASN A 94 -22.42 6.68 -7.26
N GLY A 95 -22.30 7.93 -6.79
CA GLY A 95 -23.11 8.48 -5.70
C GLY A 95 -22.67 8.06 -4.29
N ALA A 96 -21.58 7.30 -4.16
CA ALA A 96 -20.97 7.02 -2.86
C ALA A 96 -20.14 8.22 -2.36
N LEU A 97 -19.87 8.22 -1.06
CA LEU A 97 -19.00 9.21 -0.42
C LEU A 97 -17.66 8.55 -0.09
N TYR A 98 -16.56 9.18 -0.51
CA TYR A 98 -15.19 8.79 -0.20
C TYR A 98 -14.67 9.65 0.95
N MET A 99 -14.01 9.03 1.91
CA MET A 99 -13.28 9.73 2.96
C MET A 99 -11.90 10.12 2.45
N SER A 100 -11.66 11.41 2.19
CA SER A 100 -10.40 11.90 1.66
C SER A 100 -9.24 11.63 2.62
N ASN A 101 -8.04 11.40 2.08
CA ASN A 101 -6.81 11.14 2.84
C ASN A 101 -6.84 9.92 3.79
N ILE A 102 -7.88 9.08 3.74
CA ILE A 102 -8.03 7.91 4.61
C ILE A 102 -6.89 6.92 4.46
N GLU A 103 -6.30 6.78 3.28
CA GLU A 103 -5.13 5.94 3.02
C GLU A 103 -3.91 6.30 3.89
N LEU A 104 -3.76 7.57 4.24
CA LEU A 104 -2.70 8.05 5.12
C LEU A 104 -2.91 7.66 6.58
N PHE A 105 -4.16 7.34 6.94
CA PHE A 105 -4.59 6.99 8.30
C PHE A 105 -4.83 5.49 8.49
N ILE A 106 -4.75 4.66 7.44
CA ILE A 106 -5.02 3.22 7.51
C ILE A 106 -3.74 2.42 7.75
N GLY A 107 -3.80 1.49 8.71
CA GLY A 107 -2.94 0.30 8.74
C GLY A 107 -3.78 -0.97 8.75
N GLN A 108 -3.29 -2.04 8.14
CA GLN A 108 -3.91 -3.38 8.20
C GLN A 108 -3.10 -4.25 9.16
N SER A 109 -3.75 -4.98 10.08
CA SER A 109 -3.08 -6.02 10.87
C SER A 109 -3.94 -7.28 10.99
N SER A 110 -3.27 -8.43 11.05
CA SER A 110 -3.91 -9.73 11.26
C SER A 110 -3.90 -10.12 12.75
N THR A 111 -4.80 -11.01 13.18
CA THR A 111 -4.84 -11.54 14.56
C THR A 111 -3.47 -12.08 15.03
N GLU A 112 -2.73 -12.71 14.12
CA GLU A 112 -1.39 -13.23 14.38
C GLU A 112 -0.32 -12.12 14.44
N GLY A 113 -0.42 -11.10 13.56
CA GLY A 113 0.46 -9.92 13.60
C GLY A 113 0.31 -9.14 14.91
N GLU A 114 -0.93 -8.93 15.35
CA GLU A 114 -1.25 -8.25 16.60
C GLU A 114 -0.78 -9.05 17.83
N ARG A 115 -0.92 -10.38 17.81
CA ARG A 115 -0.44 -11.28 18.88
C ARG A 115 1.08 -11.21 19.02
N LYS A 116 1.81 -11.21 17.91
CA LYS A 116 3.27 -11.07 17.88
C LYS A 116 3.73 -9.69 18.33
N ARG A 117 3.05 -8.63 17.88
CA ARG A 117 3.33 -7.25 18.32
C ARG A 117 3.14 -7.10 19.82
N ARG A 118 2.04 -7.60 20.36
CA ARG A 118 1.75 -7.55 21.81
C ARG A 118 2.74 -8.38 22.63
N ALA A 119 3.18 -9.54 22.12
CA ALA A 119 4.25 -10.32 22.75
C ALA A 119 5.59 -9.56 22.77
N ARG A 120 5.96 -8.88 21.68
CA ARG A 120 7.18 -8.04 21.63
C ARG A 120 7.10 -6.85 22.58
N MET A 121 5.95 -6.16 22.64
CA MET A 121 5.74 -5.05 23.57
C MET A 121 5.89 -5.52 25.02
N LYS A 122 5.29 -6.65 25.40
CA LYS A 122 5.46 -7.23 26.76
C LYS A 122 6.90 -7.59 27.07
N ILE A 123 7.63 -8.17 26.11
CA ILE A 123 9.07 -8.46 26.28
C ILE A 123 9.86 -7.16 26.45
N SER A 124 9.54 -6.11 25.69
CA SER A 124 10.20 -4.80 25.78
C SER A 124 9.91 -4.10 27.11
N GLU A 125 8.67 -4.16 27.60
CA GLU A 125 8.29 -3.61 28.90
C GLU A 125 8.92 -4.40 30.05
N GLN A 126 8.96 -5.72 29.96
CA GLN A 126 9.61 -6.58 30.95
C GLN A 126 11.13 -6.32 31.01
N LYS A 127 11.77 -6.08 29.86
CA LYS A 127 13.18 -5.65 29.80
C LYS A 127 13.41 -4.24 30.37
N ARG A 128 12.47 -3.31 30.15
CA ARG A 128 12.52 -1.97 30.79
C ARG A 128 12.38 -2.06 32.31
N LEU A 129 11.51 -2.94 32.80
CA LEU A 129 11.29 -3.18 34.24
C LEU A 129 12.46 -3.91 34.90
N SER A 130 13.23 -4.72 34.16
CA SER A 130 14.40 -5.46 34.69
C SER A 130 15.70 -4.65 34.72
N GLY A 131 15.65 -3.33 34.45
CA GLY A 131 16.81 -2.43 34.58
C GLY A 131 17.94 -2.66 33.58
N GLN A 132 17.76 -3.53 32.58
CA GLN A 132 18.73 -3.76 31.50
C GLN A 132 18.41 -2.80 30.34
N VAL A 133 18.80 -1.55 30.47
CA VAL A 133 18.74 -0.60 29.35
C VAL A 133 20.14 -0.02 29.14
N SER A 134 20.74 -0.33 27.99
CA SER A 134 21.76 0.55 27.39
C SER A 134 21.04 1.75 26.77
N GLU A 135 21.50 2.94 27.11
CA GLU A 135 20.92 4.22 26.73
C GLU A 135 20.85 4.46 25.21
N ALA A 136 19.70 5.06 24.83
CA ALA A 136 19.40 5.85 23.64
C ALA A 136 19.57 5.21 22.24
N LYS A 137 18.43 4.95 21.58
CA LYS A 137 17.73 5.95 20.76
C LYS A 137 16.24 5.62 20.77
N ALA A 138 15.40 6.63 20.95
CA ALA A 138 13.99 6.51 20.63
C ALA A 138 13.90 6.20 19.13
N ASP A 139 13.76 4.92 18.79
CA ASP A 139 13.27 4.50 17.49
C ASP A 139 11.81 4.97 17.41
N ILE A 140 11.63 6.24 17.06
CA ILE A 140 10.47 6.67 16.28
C ILE A 140 10.64 5.96 14.93
N CYS A 141 10.39 4.65 14.90
CA CYS A 141 10.43 3.89 13.66
C CYS A 141 9.07 4.11 12.99
N PRO A 142 9.01 4.77 11.82
CA PRO A 142 7.77 4.98 11.12
C PRO A 142 7.17 3.62 10.71
N PRO A 143 5.84 3.45 10.78
CA PRO A 143 5.14 2.19 10.51
C PRO A 143 5.39 1.62 9.10
N GLU A 144 5.91 2.43 8.17
CA GLU A 144 6.14 2.03 6.78
C GLU A 144 7.20 0.93 6.61
N ILE A 145 8.12 0.79 7.58
CA ILE A 145 9.21 -0.20 7.49
C ILE A 145 8.75 -1.59 7.97
N GLU A 146 7.74 -1.68 8.83
CA GLU A 146 7.24 -2.96 9.36
C GLU A 146 6.37 -3.71 8.33
N ILE A 147 5.51 -3.02 7.58
CA ILE A 147 4.64 -3.67 6.58
C ILE A 147 5.47 -4.26 5.43
N LYS A 148 6.54 -3.56 4.99
CA LYS A 148 7.48 -4.09 3.99
C LYS A 148 8.21 -5.34 4.51
N LYS A 149 8.61 -5.35 5.78
CA LYS A 149 9.30 -6.49 6.40
C LYS A 149 8.38 -7.70 6.66
N GLU A 150 7.10 -7.49 6.97
CA GLU A 150 6.16 -8.59 7.22
C GLU A 150 5.78 -9.34 5.93
N ILE A 151 5.58 -8.62 4.81
CA ILE A 151 5.39 -9.22 3.47
C ILE A 151 6.65 -9.99 3.03
N ASP A 152 7.85 -9.45 3.31
CA ASP A 152 9.11 -10.10 3.02
C ASP A 152 9.26 -11.45 3.77
N ILE A 153 8.88 -11.52 5.05
CA ILE A 153 9.00 -12.72 5.89
C ILE A 153 8.00 -13.83 5.50
N GLU A 154 6.78 -13.48 5.06
CA GLU A 154 5.80 -14.47 4.61
C GLU A 154 6.18 -15.09 3.24
N ILE A 155 6.74 -14.29 2.32
CA ILE A 155 7.27 -14.79 1.04
C ILE A 155 8.49 -15.69 1.27
N GLU A 156 9.33 -15.38 2.27
CA GLU A 156 10.49 -16.20 2.63
C GLU A 156 10.06 -17.52 3.29
N LYS A 157 9.02 -17.52 4.12
CA LYS A 157 8.45 -18.75 4.72
C LYS A 157 7.71 -19.66 3.74
N GLU A 158 6.98 -19.12 2.76
CA GLU A 158 6.39 -19.94 1.68
C GLU A 158 7.46 -20.60 0.80
N ARG A 159 8.68 -20.04 0.75
CA ARG A 159 9.82 -20.62 0.02
C ARG A 159 10.56 -21.71 0.82
N GLU A 160 10.56 -21.65 2.15
CA GLU A 160 11.20 -22.67 3.00
C GLU A 160 10.33 -23.92 3.24
N LEU A 161 9.03 -23.87 2.97
CA LEU A 161 8.10 -24.99 3.22
C LEU A 161 8.12 -26.13 2.17
N LYS A 162 9.02 -26.09 1.17
CA LYS A 162 9.27 -27.22 0.27
C LYS A 162 10.65 -27.84 0.57
N PRO A 163 10.74 -28.88 1.42
CA PRO A 163 12.00 -29.55 1.69
C PRO A 163 12.49 -30.26 0.42
N GLY A 164 13.67 -29.88 -0.10
CA GLY A 164 14.34 -30.62 -1.17
C GLY A 164 14.96 -29.82 -2.33
N ARG A 165 14.98 -28.49 -2.32
CA ARG A 165 15.68 -27.71 -3.37
C ARG A 165 17.09 -27.30 -2.93
N ALA A 166 18.07 -27.55 -3.79
CA ALA A 166 19.45 -27.09 -3.65
C ALA A 166 19.50 -25.58 -3.41
N ALA A 167 20.45 -25.14 -2.58
CA ALA A 167 20.64 -23.73 -2.24
C ALA A 167 20.75 -22.90 -3.53
N PRO A 168 19.86 -21.91 -3.74
CA PRO A 168 19.85 -21.18 -4.99
C PRO A 168 21.11 -20.32 -5.07
N ALA A 169 21.84 -20.47 -6.17
CA ALA A 169 23.05 -19.70 -6.40
C ALA A 169 22.70 -18.22 -6.59
N ALA A 170 23.48 -17.36 -5.93
CA ALA A 170 23.35 -15.91 -6.03
C ALA A 170 24.22 -15.40 -7.19
N TYR A 171 23.58 -14.76 -8.16
CA TYR A 171 24.20 -14.27 -9.39
C TYR A 171 24.21 -12.73 -9.44
N GLY A 172 25.00 -12.19 -10.37
CA GLY A 172 25.15 -10.76 -10.64
C GLY A 172 26.24 -10.06 -9.84
N ARG A 173 26.61 -8.85 -10.28
CA ARG A 173 27.68 -8.01 -9.71
C ARG A 173 27.62 -7.82 -8.19
N TYR A 174 26.41 -7.76 -7.61
CA TYR A 174 26.20 -7.57 -6.17
C TYR A 174 25.68 -8.83 -5.46
N LYS A 175 25.68 -10.00 -6.11
CA LYS A 175 25.22 -11.30 -5.57
C LYS A 175 23.83 -11.24 -4.91
N ASN A 176 22.91 -10.51 -5.53
CA ASN A 176 21.57 -10.23 -5.03
C ASN A 176 20.45 -10.76 -5.94
N VAL A 177 20.81 -11.43 -7.04
CA VAL A 177 19.86 -12.07 -7.96
C VAL A 177 19.85 -13.57 -7.66
N ILE A 178 18.74 -14.07 -7.14
CA ILE A 178 18.57 -15.48 -6.76
C ILE A 178 17.87 -16.21 -7.91
N LEU A 179 18.55 -17.19 -8.51
CA LEU A 179 18.04 -18.03 -9.60
C LEU A 179 18.27 -19.51 -9.28
N THR A 180 17.35 -20.38 -9.68
CA THR A 180 17.61 -21.83 -9.67
C THR A 180 18.37 -22.26 -10.93
N ASP A 181 19.05 -23.41 -10.87
CA ASP A 181 19.79 -23.93 -12.03
C ASP A 181 18.90 -24.16 -13.26
N THR A 182 17.63 -24.52 -13.03
CA THR A 182 16.61 -24.65 -14.09
C THR A 182 16.22 -23.30 -14.68
N GLU A 183 16.07 -22.25 -13.86
CA GLU A 183 15.73 -20.91 -14.35
C GLU A 183 16.90 -20.31 -15.14
N LEU A 184 18.13 -20.60 -14.73
CA LEU A 184 19.34 -20.13 -15.41
C LEU A 184 19.55 -20.85 -16.76
N SER A 185 19.26 -22.15 -16.85
CA SER A 185 19.34 -22.87 -18.13
C SER A 185 18.25 -22.41 -19.11
N GLU A 186 17.03 -22.17 -18.64
CA GLU A 186 15.95 -21.59 -19.45
C GLU A 186 16.31 -20.18 -19.95
N LEU A 187 16.85 -19.32 -19.08
CA LEU A 187 17.30 -17.98 -19.47
C LEU A 187 18.41 -18.00 -20.53
N LYS A 188 19.36 -18.94 -20.42
CA LYS A 188 20.41 -19.15 -21.42
C LYS A 188 19.85 -19.64 -22.76
N ALA A 189 18.81 -20.47 -22.74
CA ALA A 189 18.15 -20.95 -23.96
C ALA A 189 17.32 -19.85 -24.65
N GLU A 190 16.63 -19.02 -23.86
CA GLU A 190 15.81 -17.92 -24.38
C GLU A 190 16.65 -16.73 -24.87
N LEU A 191 17.80 -16.46 -24.21
CA LEU A 191 18.62 -15.27 -24.44
C LEU A 191 20.13 -15.60 -24.43
N PRO A 192 20.63 -16.38 -25.40
CA PRO A 192 22.00 -16.90 -25.38
C PRO A 192 23.09 -15.82 -25.28
N ASP A 193 22.87 -14.64 -25.85
CA ASP A 193 23.88 -13.55 -25.88
C ASP A 193 23.63 -12.41 -24.87
N LYS A 194 22.49 -12.42 -24.15
CA LYS A 194 22.07 -11.28 -23.32
C LYS A 194 21.72 -11.63 -21.87
N TRP A 195 21.74 -12.91 -21.50
CA TRP A 195 21.36 -13.35 -20.15
C TRP A 195 22.24 -12.72 -19.06
N GLU A 196 23.57 -12.61 -19.26
CA GLU A 196 24.49 -11.95 -18.31
C GLU A 196 24.15 -10.47 -18.09
N TYR A 197 23.89 -9.75 -19.19
CA TYR A 197 23.52 -8.33 -19.16
C TYR A 197 22.26 -8.09 -18.32
N TYR A 198 21.21 -8.91 -18.49
CA TYR A 198 19.97 -8.73 -17.73
C TYR A 198 20.12 -9.11 -16.25
N ILE A 199 20.95 -10.10 -15.93
CA ILE A 199 21.27 -10.45 -14.54
C ILE A 199 21.98 -9.28 -13.86
N ASP A 200 22.98 -8.69 -14.50
CA ASP A 200 23.72 -7.56 -13.93
C ASP A 200 22.89 -6.27 -13.87
N ARG A 201 22.05 -6.03 -14.87
CA ARG A 201 21.10 -4.91 -14.87
C ARG A 201 20.11 -5.04 -13.71
N LEU A 202 19.58 -6.24 -13.46
CA LEU A 202 18.69 -6.49 -12.33
C LEU A 202 19.46 -6.36 -11.00
N SER A 203 20.69 -6.86 -10.94
CA SER A 203 21.56 -6.77 -9.77
C SER A 203 21.82 -5.31 -9.38
N GLY A 204 22.18 -4.45 -10.34
CA GLY A 204 22.38 -3.01 -10.11
C GLY A 204 21.09 -2.27 -9.77
N TYR A 205 19.97 -2.65 -10.39
CA TYR A 205 18.68 -2.04 -10.09
C TYR A 205 18.20 -2.35 -8.66
N ILE A 206 18.34 -3.59 -8.22
CA ILE A 206 18.01 -4.01 -6.85
C ILE A 206 18.89 -3.26 -5.85
N ALA A 207 20.20 -3.16 -6.13
CA ALA A 207 21.15 -2.47 -5.24
C ALA A 207 20.89 -0.96 -5.14
N SER A 208 20.50 -0.31 -6.23
CA SER A 208 20.27 1.15 -6.25
C SER A 208 18.89 1.56 -5.76
N THR A 209 17.85 0.78 -6.05
CA THR A 209 16.46 1.15 -5.72
C THR A 209 15.93 0.48 -4.46
N GLY A 210 16.64 -0.53 -3.94
CA GLY A 210 16.20 -1.33 -2.79
C GLY A 210 14.95 -2.17 -3.06
N ARG A 211 14.52 -2.30 -4.34
CA ARG A 211 13.34 -3.10 -4.72
C ARG A 211 13.65 -4.59 -4.64
N LYS A 212 12.73 -5.36 -4.07
CA LYS A 212 12.79 -6.83 -4.01
C LYS A 212 11.78 -7.45 -4.96
N TYR A 213 12.15 -8.54 -5.62
CA TYR A 213 11.33 -9.22 -6.61
C TYR A 213 10.94 -10.63 -6.16
N LYS A 214 9.66 -10.99 -6.35
CA LYS A 214 9.13 -12.33 -6.04
C LYS A 214 9.67 -13.44 -6.95
N ASN A 215 10.10 -13.13 -8.17
CA ASN A 215 10.81 -14.07 -9.03
C ASN A 215 11.75 -13.26 -9.94
N HIS A 216 13.06 -13.48 -9.80
CA HIS A 216 14.07 -12.75 -10.56
C HIS A 216 14.08 -13.17 -12.04
N ALA A 217 13.90 -14.47 -12.34
CA ALA A 217 13.85 -14.98 -13.71
C ALA A 217 12.68 -14.39 -14.50
N ALA A 218 11.47 -14.34 -13.90
CA ALA A 218 10.30 -13.74 -14.54
C ALA A 218 10.49 -12.24 -14.81
N THR A 219 11.19 -11.53 -13.92
CA THR A 219 11.49 -10.11 -14.10
C THR A 219 12.46 -9.89 -15.26
N ILE A 220 13.49 -10.75 -15.37
CA ILE A 220 14.43 -10.74 -16.50
C ILE A 220 13.70 -11.00 -17.81
N ARG A 221 12.83 -12.02 -17.87
CA ARG A 221 12.03 -12.33 -19.07
C ARG A 221 11.15 -11.18 -19.50
N ARG A 222 10.49 -10.51 -18.55
CA ARG A 222 9.67 -9.33 -18.82
C ARG A 222 10.51 -8.20 -19.42
N TRP A 223 11.66 -7.89 -18.83
CA TRP A 223 12.56 -6.86 -19.37
C TRP A 223 13.08 -7.21 -20.76
N ALA A 224 13.39 -8.47 -21.01
CA ALA A 224 13.81 -8.93 -22.33
C ALA A 224 12.68 -8.80 -23.37
N ALA A 225 11.44 -9.15 -23.02
CA ALA A 225 10.28 -8.97 -23.89
C ALA A 225 9.96 -7.49 -24.15
N ASP A 226 10.07 -6.63 -23.14
CA ASP A 226 9.88 -5.18 -23.29
C ASP A 226 10.96 -4.56 -24.19
N ASP A 227 12.21 -4.99 -24.06
CA ASP A 227 13.32 -4.49 -24.87
C ASP A 227 13.25 -5.02 -26.33
N THR A 228 12.77 -6.25 -26.56
CA THR A 228 12.50 -6.74 -27.93
C THR A 228 11.29 -6.05 -28.57
N ALA A 229 10.24 -5.78 -27.80
CA ALA A 229 9.08 -5.03 -28.26
C ALA A 229 9.41 -3.56 -28.59
N LYS A 230 10.32 -2.95 -27.82
CA LYS A 230 10.84 -1.59 -28.11
C LYS A 230 11.83 -1.56 -29.28
N ALA A 231 12.52 -2.66 -29.54
CA ALA A 231 13.40 -2.81 -30.70
C ALA A 231 12.63 -3.13 -32.00
N ALA A 232 11.38 -3.59 -31.90
CA ALA A 232 10.51 -3.77 -33.07
C ALA A 232 10.15 -2.40 -33.69
N PRO A 233 10.24 -2.24 -35.02
CA PRO A 233 9.93 -0.97 -35.67
C PRO A 233 8.47 -0.58 -35.41
N LYS A 234 8.25 0.64 -34.89
CA LYS A 234 6.92 1.19 -34.65
C LYS A 234 6.13 1.17 -35.97
N LYS A 235 5.00 0.46 -36.02
CA LYS A 235 4.03 0.57 -37.12
C LYS A 235 3.43 1.98 -37.10
N GLY A 236 3.70 2.73 -38.17
CA GLY A 236 2.86 3.82 -38.66
C GLY A 236 3.05 5.18 -37.99
N ILE A 237 4.11 5.91 -38.36
CA ILE A 237 3.98 7.36 -38.51
C ILE A 237 3.45 7.56 -39.94
N PRO A 238 2.29 8.20 -40.15
CA PRO A 238 1.85 8.56 -41.51
C PRO A 238 2.88 9.52 -42.13
N ASP A 239 3.31 9.21 -43.35
CA ASP A 239 4.20 10.11 -44.10
C ASP A 239 3.45 11.39 -44.45
N TYR A 240 3.73 12.47 -43.72
CA TYR A 240 3.25 13.82 -44.01
C TYR A 240 4.24 14.53 -44.96
N SER A 241 4.53 13.90 -46.11
CA SER A 241 5.22 14.60 -47.19
C SER A 241 4.23 15.50 -47.94
N TYR A 242 4.29 16.79 -47.63
CA TYR A 242 3.56 17.86 -48.31
C TYR A 242 4.05 17.97 -49.76
N LYS A 243 3.17 17.73 -50.75
CA LYS A 243 3.44 18.09 -52.14
C LYS A 243 3.02 19.55 -52.33
N GLU A 244 3.99 20.45 -52.48
CA GLU A 244 3.75 21.82 -52.96
C GLU A 244 3.03 21.75 -54.31
N GLY A 245 1.76 22.16 -54.37
CA GLY A 245 1.05 22.24 -55.64
C GLY A 245 -0.47 22.37 -55.61
N GLU A 246 -1.15 22.03 -54.51
CA GLU A 246 -2.61 22.17 -54.44
C GLU A 246 -3.00 23.22 -53.39
N SER A 247 -3.04 24.47 -53.83
CA SER A 247 -3.78 25.55 -53.18
C SER A 247 -4.98 25.92 -54.06
N LEU A 248 -6.17 25.74 -53.47
CA LEU A 248 -7.50 26.26 -53.83
C LEU A 248 -8.03 26.03 -55.25
#